data_AF-A0A1V4BQP1-F1
#
_entry.id   AF-A0A1V4BQP1-F1
#
_cell.length_a   1.000
_cell.length_b   1.000
_cell.length_c   1.000
_cell.angle_alpha   90.00
_cell.angle_beta   90.00
_cell.angle_gamma   90.00
#
_symmetry.space_group_name_H-M   'P 1'
#
loop_
_entity.id
_entity.type
_entity.pdbx_description
1 polymer ?
#
loop_
_entity_poly.entity_id
_entity_poly.type
_entity_poly.pdbx_seq_one_letter_code
_entity_poly.pdbx_strand_id
1 'polypeptide(L)'
;MSPCQIYNTSSTSTLTNATFTSNTATSNGGAILNTGSNITLNNATFTSNRSNLAATTGGGGGAIYSIGGNSTINTATFNSNTATSDGGAIYNTGNNFTPD
;
A
#
# COMPACT_ATOMS: atom_id res chain seq x y z
N MET A 1 19.08 1.35 -2.87
CA MET A 1 17.83 0.72 -2.39
C MET A 1 16.75 1.78 -2.53
N SER A 2 15.68 1.52 -3.28
CA SER A 2 14.57 2.47 -3.42
C SER A 2 13.51 2.11 -2.36
N PRO A 3 13.38 2.86 -1.26
CA PRO A 3 12.35 2.62 -0.27
C PRO A 3 10.97 3.01 -0.83
N CYS A 4 9.90 2.46 -0.24
CA CYS A 4 8.53 2.90 -0.47
C CYS A 4 8.40 4.42 -0.26
N GLN A 5 7.47 5.07 -0.96
CA GLN A 5 7.31 6.52 -0.92
C GLN A 5 6.77 7.01 0.43
N ILE A 6 5.95 6.20 1.12
CA ILE A 6 5.45 6.50 2.47
C ILE A 6 5.67 5.29 3.37
N TYR A 7 6.28 5.52 4.54
CA TYR A 7 6.44 4.54 5.61
C TYR A 7 5.78 5.07 6.89
N ASN A 8 4.71 4.42 7.34
CA ASN A 8 3.93 4.84 8.51
C ASN A 8 3.91 3.76 9.60
N THR A 9 4.44 4.08 10.79
CA THR A 9 4.67 3.10 11.88
C THR A 9 4.02 3.44 13.21
N SER A 10 3.58 4.68 13.44
CA SER A 10 2.99 5.08 14.73
C SER A 10 2.06 6.29 14.68
N SER A 11 1.55 6.66 13.50
CA SER A 11 0.72 7.87 13.34
C SER A 11 -0.51 7.62 12.46
N THR A 12 -1.61 8.28 12.77
CA THR A 12 -2.76 8.37 11.85
C THR A 12 -2.39 9.28 10.68
N SER A 13 -2.36 8.73 9.47
CA SER A 13 -2.10 9.50 8.24
C SER A 13 -3.36 9.62 7.40
N THR A 14 -3.67 10.83 6.93
CA THR A 14 -4.74 11.05 5.94
C THR A 14 -4.11 11.59 4.66
N LEU A 15 -4.35 10.91 3.55
CA LEU A 15 -3.95 11.35 2.21
C LEU A 15 -5.20 11.68 1.41
N THR A 16 -5.24 12.88 0.84
CA THR A 16 -6.35 13.35 0.02
C THR A 16 -5.82 13.80 -1.34
N ASN A 17 -6.47 13.37 -2.43
CA ASN A 17 -6.07 13.70 -3.82
C ASN A 17 -4.62 13.28 -4.13
N ALA A 18 -4.18 12.14 -3.62
CA ALA A 18 -2.81 11.67 -3.77
C ALA A 18 -2.64 10.79 -5.02
N THR A 19 -1.55 10.96 -5.75
CA THR A 19 -1.21 10.11 -6.91
C THR A 19 0.16 9.47 -6.71
N PHE A 20 0.20 8.15 -6.85
CA PHE A 20 1.40 7.32 -6.73
C PHE A 20 1.59 6.56 -8.04
N THR A 21 2.67 6.84 -8.77
CA THR A 21 2.91 6.25 -10.09
C THR A 21 4.31 5.65 -10.17
N SER A 22 4.39 4.40 -10.62
CA SER A 22 5.66 3.70 -10.90
C SER A 22 6.62 3.61 -9.71
N ASN A 23 6.11 3.64 -8.47
CA ASN A 23 6.95 3.46 -7.30
C ASN A 23 7.33 1.99 -7.16
N THR A 24 8.62 1.70 -7.03
CA THR A 24 9.13 0.33 -6.87
C THR A 24 9.90 0.20 -5.58
N ALA A 25 9.43 -0.66 -4.68
CA ALA A 25 10.11 -1.00 -3.44
C ALA A 25 10.70 -2.40 -3.49
N THR A 26 11.89 -2.60 -2.91
CA THR A 26 12.46 -3.95 -2.68
C THR A 26 11.86 -4.66 -1.47
N SER A 27 10.97 -3.97 -0.74
CA SER A 27 10.24 -4.44 0.42
C SER A 27 8.72 -4.48 0.18
N ASN A 28 7.96 -4.77 1.23
CA ASN A 28 6.51 -4.61 1.25
C ASN A 28 6.08 -3.18 0.88
N GLY A 29 4.97 -3.06 0.13
CA GLY A 29 4.36 -1.77 -0.24
C GLY A 29 5.15 -1.06 -1.33
N GLY A 30 4.73 -1.13 -2.59
CA GLY A 30 5.46 -0.44 -3.67
C GLY A 30 5.41 1.08 -3.57
N ALA A 31 4.26 1.63 -3.11
CA ALA A 31 4.08 3.04 -2.83
C ALA A 31 4.01 3.32 -1.32
N ILE A 32 3.15 2.59 -0.61
CA ILE A 32 2.88 2.82 0.81
C ILE A 32 3.13 1.53 1.60
N LEU A 33 3.92 1.64 2.65
CA LEU A 33 4.09 0.64 3.69
C LEU A 33 3.56 1.20 5.01
N ASN A 34 2.47 0.62 5.51
CA ASN A 34 1.80 1.02 6.73
C ASN A 34 1.79 -0.16 7.72
N THR A 35 2.44 -0.02 8.88
CA THR A 35 2.58 -1.09 9.87
C THR A 35 2.19 -0.57 11.25
N GLY A 36 1.13 -1.11 11.85
CA GLY A 36 0.67 -0.74 13.20
C GLY A 36 0.01 0.64 13.28
N SER A 37 -0.41 1.21 12.15
CA SER A 37 -0.95 2.58 12.06
C SER A 37 -2.24 2.65 11.26
N ASN A 38 -3.04 3.68 11.49
CA ASN A 38 -4.25 3.92 10.71
C ASN A 38 -3.92 4.80 9.50
N ILE A 39 -4.46 4.47 8.33
CA ILE A 39 -4.34 5.29 7.14
C ILE A 39 -5.71 5.51 6.51
N THR A 40 -6.00 6.77 6.16
CA THR A 40 -7.21 7.16 5.43
C THR A 40 -6.80 7.67 4.06
N LEU A 41 -7.30 7.03 3.01
CA LEU A 41 -7.09 7.44 1.62
C LEU A 41 -8.39 8.01 1.04
N ASN A 42 -8.37 9.29 0.68
CA ASN A 42 -9.47 9.99 0.03
C ASN A 42 -9.05 10.36 -1.38
N ASN A 43 -9.74 9.83 -2.38
CA ASN A 43 -9.50 10.14 -3.79
C ASN A 43 -8.02 9.93 -4.20
N ALA A 44 -7.51 8.71 -4.03
CA ALA A 44 -6.12 8.37 -4.32
C ALA A 44 -5.97 7.53 -5.61
N THR A 45 -4.94 7.78 -6.40
CA THR A 45 -4.65 6.99 -7.60
C THR A 45 -3.30 6.30 -7.47
N PHE A 46 -3.28 4.99 -7.68
CA PHE A 46 -2.07 4.16 -7.69
C PHE A 46 -1.92 3.52 -9.06
N THR A 47 -0.89 3.88 -9.81
CA THR A 47 -0.63 3.34 -11.15
C THR A 47 0.76 2.72 -11.24
N SER A 48 0.84 1.47 -11.71
CA SER A 48 2.11 0.78 -12.01
C SER A 48 3.09 0.71 -10.84
N ASN A 49 2.62 0.77 -9.59
CA ASN A 49 3.48 0.59 -8.42
C ASN A 49 3.83 -0.89 -8.24
N ARG A 50 5.04 -1.16 -7.75
CA ARG A 50 5.57 -2.51 -7.64
C ARG A 50 6.24 -2.79 -6.29
N SER A 51 5.87 -3.92 -5.69
CA SER A 51 6.65 -4.53 -4.61
C SER A 51 7.47 -5.69 -5.18
N ASN A 52 8.79 -5.55 -5.12
CA ASN A 52 9.77 -6.57 -5.52
C ASN A 52 10.17 -7.48 -4.34
N LEU A 53 9.39 -7.50 -3.26
CA LEU A 53 9.64 -8.40 -2.14
C LEU A 53 9.61 -9.86 -2.64
N ALA A 54 10.59 -10.66 -2.21
CA ALA A 54 10.70 -12.04 -2.63
C ALA A 54 9.45 -12.86 -2.20
N ALA A 55 8.93 -13.66 -3.13
CA ALA A 55 7.73 -14.50 -2.94
C ALA A 55 7.80 -15.41 -1.70
N THR A 56 8.99 -15.76 -1.24
CA THR A 56 9.23 -16.66 -0.12
C THR A 56 9.10 -16.01 1.27
N THR A 57 8.98 -14.68 1.35
CA THR A 57 9.07 -13.95 2.63
C THR A 57 7.72 -13.62 3.27
N GLY A 58 6.60 -13.86 2.56
CA GLY A 58 5.24 -13.59 3.04
C GLY A 58 4.88 -12.10 3.04
N GLY A 59 3.74 -11.78 2.41
CA GLY A 59 3.21 -10.42 2.27
C GLY A 59 3.62 -9.71 0.98
N GLY A 60 2.72 -8.93 0.39
CA GLY A 60 2.98 -8.18 -0.86
C GLY A 60 1.84 -7.26 -1.24
N GLY A 61 2.13 -5.98 -1.50
CA GLY A 61 1.13 -4.97 -1.82
C GLY A 61 1.71 -4.01 -2.83
N GLY A 62 1.51 -4.31 -4.12
CA GLY A 62 2.21 -3.64 -5.22
C GLY A 62 2.09 -2.13 -5.17
N ALA A 63 0.96 -1.62 -4.67
CA ALA A 63 0.81 -0.23 -4.25
C ALA A 63 0.89 -0.10 -2.73
N ILE A 64 0.01 -0.76 -1.99
CA ILE A 64 -0.15 -0.55 -0.54
C ILE A 64 0.06 -1.86 0.18
N TYR A 65 0.92 -1.84 1.18
CA TYR A 65 0.97 -2.88 2.19
C TYR A 65 0.55 -2.30 3.53
N SER A 66 -0.49 -2.85 4.14
CA SER A 66 -1.03 -2.39 5.41
C SER A 66 -1.26 -3.54 6.39
N ILE A 67 -0.60 -3.51 7.54
CA ILE A 67 -0.77 -4.53 8.60
C ILE A 67 -0.92 -3.87 9.97
N GLY A 68 -1.71 -4.46 10.86
CA GLY A 68 -1.77 -4.08 12.28
C GLY A 68 -2.48 -2.75 12.61
N GLY A 69 -3.08 -2.06 11.63
CA GLY A 69 -3.93 -0.88 11.86
C GLY A 69 -5.12 -0.84 10.90
N ASN A 70 -6.07 0.07 11.13
CA ASN A 70 -7.27 0.20 10.30
C ASN A 70 -6.97 1.06 9.07
N SER A 71 -7.29 0.56 7.88
CA SER A 71 -7.06 1.28 6.63
C SER A 71 -8.39 1.60 5.96
N THR A 72 -8.75 2.87 5.95
CA THR A 72 -9.98 3.33 5.30
C THR A 72 -9.63 3.86 3.91
N ILE A 73 -10.23 3.28 2.87
CA ILE A 73 -10.06 3.75 1.49
C ILE A 73 -11.44 4.17 0.99
N ASN A 74 -11.70 5.46 0.92
CA ASN A 74 -13.03 5.98 0.54
C ASN A 74 -13.19 6.03 -0.98
N THR A 75 -12.17 6.47 -1.69
CA THR A 75 -12.16 6.50 -3.16
C THR A 75 -10.74 6.30 -3.62
N ALA A 76 -10.46 5.19 -4.29
CA ALA A 76 -9.14 4.98 -4.87
C ALA A 76 -9.17 4.16 -6.14
N THR A 77 -8.29 4.52 -7.08
CA THR A 77 -8.06 3.77 -8.32
C THR A 77 -6.74 3.04 -8.23
N PHE A 78 -6.76 1.73 -8.51
CA PHE A 78 -5.55 0.90 -8.59
C PHE A 78 -5.41 0.34 -10.01
N ASN A 79 -4.42 0.83 -10.75
CA ASN A 79 -4.16 0.38 -12.13
C ASN A 79 -2.77 -0.23 -12.25
N SER A 80 -2.66 -1.43 -12.83
CA SER A 80 -1.38 -2.09 -13.16
C SER A 80 -0.38 -2.23 -12.00
N ASN A 81 -0.82 -2.20 -10.75
CA ASN A 81 0.08 -2.39 -9.60
C ASN A 81 0.38 -3.88 -9.41
N THR A 82 1.63 -4.22 -9.11
CA THR A 82 2.08 -5.62 -9.06
C THR A 82 2.91 -5.92 -7.82
N ALA A 83 2.72 -7.10 -7.25
CA ALA A 83 3.59 -7.64 -6.22
C ALA A 83 4.14 -8.98 -6.70
N THR A 84 5.40 -9.27 -6.38
CA THR A 84 6.03 -10.56 -6.73
C THR A 84 5.54 -11.71 -5.83
N SER A 85 5.07 -11.39 -4.62
CA SER A 85 4.48 -12.35 -3.67
C SER A 85 2.94 -12.30 -3.75
N ASP A 86 2.27 -11.88 -2.67
CA ASP A 86 0.82 -11.82 -2.51
C ASP A 86 0.27 -10.42 -2.82
N GLY A 87 -1.05 -10.25 -2.80
CA GLY A 87 -1.74 -8.95 -2.70
C GLY A 87 -1.54 -7.96 -3.84
N GLY A 88 -1.30 -8.41 -5.09
CA GLY A 88 -1.43 -7.63 -6.34
C GLY A 88 -1.16 -6.13 -6.19
N ALA A 89 -2.24 -5.33 -6.03
CA ALA A 89 -2.16 -3.92 -5.69
C ALA A 89 -2.15 -3.62 -4.17
N ILE A 90 -2.97 -4.31 -3.38
CA ILE A 90 -3.12 -4.07 -1.94
C ILE A 90 -2.91 -5.37 -1.16
N TYR A 91 -2.02 -5.32 -0.18
CA TYR A 91 -2.02 -6.24 0.95
C TYR A 91 -2.66 -5.56 2.14
N ASN A 92 -3.71 -6.13 2.71
CA ASN A 92 -4.26 -5.65 3.97
C ASN A 92 -4.61 -6.82 4.88
N THR A 93 -4.11 -6.79 6.12
CA THR A 93 -4.51 -7.74 7.18
C THR A 93 -5.22 -7.05 8.35
N GLY A 94 -5.47 -5.74 8.25
CA GLY A 94 -6.23 -4.96 9.21
C GLY A 94 -7.74 -5.22 9.15
N ASN A 95 -8.42 -4.97 10.26
CA ASN A 95 -9.79 -5.42 10.53
C ASN A 95 -10.90 -4.69 9.75
N ASN A 96 -10.58 -3.57 9.08
CA ASN A 96 -11.53 -2.83 8.25
C ASN A 96 -10.88 -2.49 6.92
N PHE A 97 -11.32 -3.18 5.88
CA PHE A 97 -11.10 -2.83 4.49
C PHE A 97 -12.49 -2.71 3.84
N THR A 98 -12.94 -1.48 3.66
CA THR A 98 -14.13 -1.18 2.86
C THR A 98 -13.65 -0.51 1.58
N PRO A 99 -13.46 -1.26 0.48
CA PRO A 99 -13.50 -0.64 -0.83
C PRO A 99 -14.94 -0.18 -1.07
N ASP A 100 -15.12 1.03 -1.58
CA ASP A 100 -16.36 1.39 -2.27
C ASP A 100 -16.54 0.49 -3.51
#